data_AF-A0A923U2D0-F1
#
_entry.id   AF-A0A923U2D0-F1
#
_cell.length_a   1.000
_cell.length_b   1.000
_cell.length_c   1.000
_cell.angle_alpha   90.00
_cell.angle_beta   90.00
_cell.angle_gamma   90.00
#
_symmetry.space_group_name_H-M   'P 1'
#
loop_
_entity.id
_entity.type
_entity.pdbx_description
1 polymer ?
#
loop_
_entity_poly.entity_id
_entity_poly.type
_entity_poly.pdbx_seq_one_letter_code
_entity_poly.pdbx_strand_id
1 'polypeptide(L)'
;MKAIKFLQEKKLSFVEAPIIENPPSLKELKLMLGFLKTDGKDLIRLFNTSGELYRVLKISDKLKAGLSEEEALRLLSENGKLIKRPFLLVGKKDSFEAGRVGFDADSWTSLKFK
;
A
#
# COMPACT_ATOMS: atom_id res chain seq x y z
N MET A 1 -0.26 -13.95 9.35
CA MET A 1 -1.54 -13.26 9.08
C MET A 1 -1.99 -12.43 10.30
N LYS A 2 -1.23 -11.40 10.69
CA LYS A 2 -1.60 -10.56 11.86
C LYS A 2 -2.68 -9.52 11.51
N ALA A 3 -2.60 -8.93 10.32
CA ALA A 3 -3.57 -7.95 9.82
C ALA A 3 -4.99 -8.51 9.65
N ILE A 4 -5.14 -9.67 9.00
CA ILE A 4 -6.46 -10.29 8.77
C ILE A 4 -7.12 -10.63 10.11
N LYS A 5 -6.37 -11.26 11.02
CA LYS A 5 -6.84 -11.59 12.38
C LYS A 5 -7.31 -10.33 13.12
N PHE A 6 -6.55 -9.24 13.05
CA PHE A 6 -6.93 -7.97 13.67
C PHE A 6 -8.27 -7.44 13.13
N LEU A 7 -8.48 -7.48 11.81
CA LEU A 7 -9.77 -7.05 11.21
C LEU A 7 -10.93 -7.95 11.63
N GLN A 8 -10.71 -9.26 11.69
CA GLN A 8 -11.70 -10.23 12.16
C GLN A 8 -12.07 -10.01 13.63
N GLU A 9 -11.08 -9.79 14.50
CA GLU A 9 -11.29 -9.49 15.93
C GLU A 9 -12.08 -8.20 16.14
N LYS A 10 -11.85 -7.19 15.29
CA LYS A 10 -12.62 -5.93 15.29
C LYS A 10 -14.00 -6.07 14.63
N LYS A 11 -14.35 -7.25 14.11
CA LYS A 11 -15.60 -7.54 13.38
C LYS A 11 -15.86 -6.58 12.23
N LEU A 12 -14.80 -6.15 11.55
CA LEU A 12 -14.89 -5.26 10.40
C LEU A 12 -15.15 -6.06 9.13
N SER A 13 -16.01 -5.55 8.26
CA SER A 13 -16.17 -6.08 6.91
C SER A 13 -14.98 -5.65 6.05
N PHE A 14 -14.27 -6.61 5.47
CA PHE A 14 -13.17 -6.36 4.55
C PHE A 14 -13.22 -7.34 3.38
N VAL A 15 -12.65 -6.91 2.25
CA VAL A 15 -12.43 -7.77 1.09
C VAL A 15 -10.95 -8.08 1.02
N GLU A 16 -10.59 -9.35 1.16
CA GLU A 16 -9.24 -9.80 0.90
C GLU A 16 -9.03 -9.94 -0.62
N ALA A 17 -7.96 -9.32 -1.12
CA ALA A 17 -7.55 -9.45 -2.51
C ALA A 17 -6.08 -9.89 -2.58
N PRO A 18 -5.74 -10.92 -3.37
CA PRO A 18 -4.37 -11.36 -3.54
C PRO A 18 -3.59 -10.31 -4.36
N ILE A 19 -2.85 -9.44 -3.67
CA ILE A 19 -2.17 -8.28 -4.28
C ILE A 19 -1.15 -8.66 -5.38
N ILE A 20 -0.66 -9.91 -5.40
CA ILE A 20 0.22 -10.40 -6.49
C ILE A 20 -0.56 -10.56 -7.79
N GLU A 21 -1.74 -11.17 -7.71
CA GLU A 21 -2.57 -11.54 -8.85
C GLU A 21 -3.45 -10.36 -9.28
N ASN A 22 -3.99 -9.64 -8.30
CA ASN A 22 -4.84 -8.46 -8.47
C ASN A 22 -4.16 -7.26 -7.79
N PRO A 23 -3.15 -6.65 -8.43
CA PRO A 23 -2.53 -5.44 -7.89
C PRO A 23 -3.57 -4.29 -7.81
N PRO A 24 -3.42 -3.36 -6.85
CA PRO A 24 -4.26 -2.18 -6.77
C PRO A 24 -4.10 -1.34 -8.04
N SER A 25 -5.19 -0.74 -8.47
CA SER A 25 -5.24 0.17 -9.61
C SER A 25 -4.38 1.42 -9.36
N LEU A 26 -4.00 2.10 -10.45
CA LEU A 26 -3.32 3.40 -10.37
C LEU A 26 -4.08 4.42 -9.51
N LYS A 27 -5.42 4.40 -9.54
CA LYS A 27 -6.25 5.29 -8.72
C LYS A 27 -6.08 4.97 -7.23
N GLU A 28 -6.16 3.70 -6.85
CA GLU A 28 -5.97 3.25 -5.47
C GLU A 28 -4.55 3.53 -4.96
N LEU A 29 -3.53 3.34 -5.81
CA LEU A 29 -2.15 3.66 -5.45
C LEU A 29 -1.92 5.17 -5.29
N LYS A 30 -2.52 6.00 -6.16
CA LYS A 30 -2.50 7.47 -6.03
C LYS A 30 -3.17 7.92 -4.72
N LEU A 31 -4.32 7.35 -4.38
CA LEU A 31 -5.00 7.62 -3.11
C LEU A 31 -4.15 7.21 -1.92
N MET A 32 -3.58 6.00 -1.95
CA MET A 32 -2.67 5.54 -0.90
C MET A 32 -1.47 6.48 -0.74
N LEU A 33 -0.84 6.90 -1.83
CA LEU A 33 0.27 7.85 -1.79
C LEU A 33 -0.16 9.17 -1.15
N GLY A 34 -1.37 9.66 -1.46
CA GLY A 34 -1.96 10.83 -0.81
C GLY A 34 -2.03 10.67 0.70
N PHE A 35 -2.57 9.56 1.19
CA PHE A 35 -2.65 9.27 2.64
C PHE A 35 -1.27 9.12 3.30
N LEU A 36 -0.30 8.56 2.58
CA LEU A 36 1.07 8.46 3.09
C LEU A 36 1.71 9.84 3.22
N LYS A 37 1.53 10.71 2.22
CA LYS A 37 2.06 12.07 2.26
C LYS A 37 1.45 12.90 3.38
N THR A 38 0.15 12.75 3.66
CA THR A 38 -0.47 13.42 4.81
C THR A 38 0.11 12.95 6.14
N ASP A 39 0.59 11.71 6.20
CA ASP A 39 1.31 11.15 7.36
C ASP A 39 2.84 11.46 7.33
N GLY A 40 3.32 12.30 6.40
CA GLY A 40 4.74 12.63 6.25
C GLY A 40 5.60 11.48 5.70
N LYS A 41 4.99 10.51 5.00
CA LYS A 41 5.67 9.33 4.44
C LYS A 41 5.84 9.47 2.92
N ASP A 42 7.01 9.03 2.45
CA ASP A 42 7.35 9.06 1.03
C ASP A 42 6.84 7.85 0.25
N LEU A 43 6.82 8.01 -1.08
CA LEU A 43 6.52 6.99 -2.08
C LEU A 43 7.24 5.65 -1.85
N ILE A 44 8.47 5.68 -1.33
CA ILE A 44 9.25 4.47 -1.05
C ILE A 44 8.51 3.48 -0.13
N ARG A 45 7.60 3.98 0.72
CA ARG A 45 6.80 3.14 1.63
C ARG A 45 5.78 2.25 0.91
N LEU A 46 5.41 2.58 -0.34
CA LEU A 46 4.60 1.69 -1.18
C LEU A 46 5.38 0.49 -1.68
N PHE A 47 6.72 0.54 -1.69
CA PHE A 47 7.53 -0.53 -2.20
C PHE A 47 7.80 -1.62 -1.16
N ASN A 48 7.78 -2.86 -1.62
CA ASN A 48 8.30 -4.01 -0.89
C ASN A 48 9.83 -3.99 -0.93
N THR A 49 10.44 -3.09 -0.15
CA THR A 49 11.90 -2.88 -0.10
C THR A 49 12.68 -4.11 0.35
N SER A 50 12.04 -5.04 1.07
CA SER A 50 12.62 -6.32 1.48
C SER A 50 12.54 -7.40 0.39
N GLY A 51 11.75 -7.18 -0.66
CA GLY A 51 11.51 -8.16 -1.71
C GLY A 51 12.69 -8.32 -2.66
N GLU A 52 12.90 -9.54 -3.14
CA GLU A 52 13.94 -9.86 -4.12
C GLU A 52 13.81 -9.01 -5.38
N LEU A 53 12.59 -8.87 -5.90
CA LEU A 53 12.32 -8.12 -7.13
C LEU A 53 12.68 -6.63 -7.01
N TYR A 54 12.54 -6.03 -5.83
CA TYR A 54 12.97 -4.64 -5.59
C TYR A 54 14.48 -4.50 -5.77
N ARG A 55 15.26 -5.49 -5.31
CA ARG A 55 16.72 -5.53 -5.44
C ARG A 55 17.15 -5.84 -6.86
N VAL A 56 16.55 -6.84 -7.50
CA VAL A 56 16.86 -7.25 -8.88
C VAL A 56 16.61 -6.11 -9.88
N LEU A 57 15.49 -5.40 -9.75
CA LEU A 57 15.15 -4.27 -10.62
C LEU A 57 15.85 -2.96 -10.24
N LYS A 58 16.71 -2.98 -9.20
CA LYS A 58 17.45 -1.82 -8.68
C LYS A 58 16.54 -0.61 -8.44
N ILE A 59 15.36 -0.84 -7.87
CA ILE A 59 14.34 0.22 -7.70
C ILE A 59 14.88 1.38 -6.86
N SER A 60 15.71 1.09 -5.83
CA SER A 60 16.35 2.15 -5.04
C SER A 60 17.19 3.10 -5.90
N ASP A 61 17.90 2.58 -6.90
CA ASP A 61 18.76 3.40 -7.76
C ASP A 61 17.91 4.23 -8.71
N LYS A 62 16.81 3.67 -9.23
CA LYS A 62 15.83 4.39 -10.06
C LYS A 62 15.19 5.55 -9.30
N LEU A 63 14.77 5.32 -8.05
CA LEU A 63 14.21 6.37 -7.19
C LEU A 63 15.23 7.49 -6.94
N LYS A 64 16.50 7.15 -6.68
CA LYS A 64 17.59 8.13 -6.51
C LYS A 64 17.90 8.90 -7.79
N ALA A 65 17.74 8.26 -8.95
CA ALA A 65 17.94 8.88 -10.26
C ALA A 65 16.78 9.82 -10.67
N GLY A 66 15.75 9.97 -9.84
CA GLY A 66 14.65 10.90 -10.09
C GLY A 66 13.44 10.28 -10.79
N LEU A 67 13.21 8.97 -10.65
CA LEU A 67 11.97 8.32 -11.10
C LEU A 67 10.75 9.08 -10.59
N SER A 68 9.86 9.47 -11.50
CA SER A 68 8.67 10.24 -11.13
C SER A 68 7.67 9.41 -10.34
N GLU A 69 6.80 10.07 -9.58
CA GLU A 69 5.74 9.39 -8.83
C GLU A 69 4.81 8.61 -9.75
N GLU A 70 4.48 9.16 -10.92
CA GLU A 70 3.59 8.50 -11.87
C GLU A 70 4.20 7.22 -12.45
N GLU A 71 5.48 7.24 -12.79
CA GLU A 71 6.18 6.06 -13.29
C GLU A 71 6.31 4.99 -12.19
N ALA A 72 6.61 5.41 -10.96
CA ALA A 72 6.68 4.49 -9.84
C ALA A 72 5.33 3.82 -9.54
N LEU A 73 4.23 4.58 -9.60
CA LEU A 73 2.88 4.05 -9.40
C LEU A 73 2.47 3.11 -10.53
N ARG A 74 2.84 3.40 -11.79
CA ARG A 74 2.65 2.48 -12.93
C ARG A 74 3.36 1.15 -12.70
N LEU A 75 4.63 1.21 -12.34
CA LEU A 75 5.45 0.03 -12.06
C LEU A 75 4.90 -0.81 -10.90
N LEU A 76 4.33 -0.17 -9.87
CA LEU A 76 3.61 -0.86 -8.79
C LEU A 76 2.32 -1.52 -9.30
N SER A 77 1.52 -0.82 -10.12
CA SER A 77 0.26 -1.34 -10.66
C SER A 77 0.45 -2.53 -11.62
N GLU A 78 1.56 -2.56 -12.34
CA GLU A 78 1.91 -3.67 -13.25
C GLU A 78 2.50 -4.86 -12.50
N ASN A 79 3.02 -4.66 -11.29
CA ASN A 79 3.72 -5.70 -10.56
C ASN A 79 3.42 -5.69 -9.06
N GLY A 80 2.40 -6.45 -8.67
CA GLY A 80 1.99 -6.64 -7.29
C GLY A 80 3.08 -7.19 -6.34
N LYS A 81 4.16 -7.80 -6.86
CA LYS A 81 5.32 -8.24 -6.04
C LYS A 81 6.14 -7.08 -5.49
N LEU A 82 6.08 -5.93 -6.16
CA LEU A 82 6.78 -4.71 -5.74
C LEU A 82 6.01 -3.92 -4.69
N ILE A 83 4.74 -4.24 -4.43
CA ILE A 83 3.91 -3.50 -3.49
C ILE A 83 4.12 -4.01 -2.06
N LYS A 84 4.29 -3.08 -1.12
CA LYS A 84 4.42 -3.34 0.31
C LYS A 84 3.15 -3.97 0.86
N ARG A 85 3.31 -4.92 1.79
CA ARG A 85 2.21 -5.69 2.37
C ARG A 85 2.27 -5.68 3.89
N PRO A 86 1.11 -5.76 4.55
CA PRO A 86 -0.25 -5.64 3.99
C PRO A 86 -0.55 -4.23 3.44
N PHE A 87 -1.55 -4.12 2.57
CA PHE A 87 -2.04 -2.87 1.98
C PHE A 87 -3.52 -2.75 2.33
N LEU A 88 -3.90 -1.70 3.04
CA LEU A 88 -5.25 -1.51 3.56
C LEU A 88 -5.77 -0.14 3.15
N LEU A 89 -6.89 -0.12 2.42
CA LEU A 89 -7.70 1.07 2.20
C LEU A 89 -8.99 0.95 3.02
N VAL A 90 -9.39 2.03 3.68
CA VAL A 90 -10.59 2.11 4.51
C VAL A 90 -11.57 3.11 3.91
N GLY A 91 -12.83 2.70 3.78
CA GLY A 91 -13.91 3.48 3.17
C GLY A 91 -14.60 2.68 2.06
N LYS A 92 -15.29 3.39 1.16
CA LYS A 92 -15.97 2.78 0.01
C LYS A 92 -15.02 2.73 -1.19
N LYS A 93 -15.27 1.81 -2.13
CA LYS A 93 -14.43 1.55 -3.31
C LYS A 93 -14.11 2.82 -4.13
N ASP A 94 -15.01 3.79 -4.15
CA ASP A 94 -14.86 5.07 -4.87
C ASP A 94 -14.60 6.27 -3.95
N SER A 95 -14.51 6.04 -2.63
CA SER A 95 -14.36 7.09 -1.61
C SER A 95 -13.65 6.50 -0.39
N PHE A 96 -12.37 6.18 -0.56
CA PHE A 96 -11.51 5.81 0.55
C PHE A 96 -11.20 7.06 1.38
N GLU A 97 -11.26 6.91 2.70
CA GLU A 97 -11.03 8.00 3.67
C GLU A 97 -9.67 7.86 4.36
N ALA A 98 -9.09 6.66 4.37
CA ALA A 98 -7.77 6.41 4.92
C ALA A 98 -7.06 5.23 4.23
N GLY A 99 -5.73 5.22 4.32
CA GLY A 99 -4.89 4.14 3.82
C GLY A 99 -3.71 3.84 4.73
N ARG A 100 -3.34 2.55 4.84
CA ARG A 100 -2.14 2.09 5.55
C ARG A 100 -1.40 1.03 4.73
N VAL A 101 -0.07 1.11 4.81
CA VAL A 101 0.84 0.08 4.30
C VAL A 101 1.65 -0.50 5.45
N GLY A 102 1.85 -1.82 5.42
CA GLY A 102 2.34 -2.56 6.56
C GLY A 102 1.26 -2.80 7.61
N PHE A 103 1.59 -3.62 8.60
CA PHE A 103 0.73 -3.87 9.75
C PHE A 103 1.40 -3.31 10.99
N ASP A 104 0.70 -2.39 11.64
CA ASP A 104 1.04 -1.81 12.92
C ASP A 104 -0.27 -1.66 13.70
N ALA A 105 -0.38 -2.31 14.86
CA ALA A 105 -1.65 -2.45 15.57
C ALA A 105 -2.17 -1.11 16.08
N ASP A 106 -1.28 -0.24 16.57
CA ASP A 106 -1.62 1.10 17.05
C ASP A 106 -2.11 1.99 15.90
N SER A 107 -1.35 2.04 14.80
CA SER A 107 -1.71 2.81 13.61
C SER A 107 -2.99 2.32 12.93
N TRP A 108 -3.34 1.04 13.05
CA TRP A 108 -4.59 0.48 12.53
C TRP A 108 -5.75 0.76 13.47
N THR A 109 -5.54 0.71 14.79
CA THR A 109 -6.56 1.06 15.79
C THR A 109 -6.97 2.53 15.72
N SER A 110 -6.02 3.42 15.40
CA SER A 110 -6.31 4.86 15.22
C SER A 110 -7.12 5.18 13.97
N LEU A 111 -7.29 4.23 13.04
CA LEU A 111 -8.16 4.42 11.89
C LEU A 111 -9.61 4.48 12.37
N LYS A 112 -10.29 5.57 12.04
CA LYS A 112 -11.74 5.64 12.25
C LYS A 112 -12.40 4.79 11.17
N PHE A 113 -12.68 3.54 11.50
CA PHE A 113 -13.54 2.66 10.71
C PHE A 113 -14.99 3.12 10.97
N LYS A 114 -15.44 4.14 10.23
CA LYS A 114 -16.84 4.58 10.27
C LYS A 114 -17.70 3.69 9.40
#